data_AF-A0AA42TNS1-F1
#
_entry.id   AF-A0AA42TNS1-F1
#
_cell.length_a   1.000
_cell.length_b   1.000
_cell.length_c   1.000
_cell.angle_alpha   90.00
_cell.angle_beta   90.00
_cell.angle_gamma   90.00
#
_symmetry.space_group_name_H-M   'P 1'
#
loop_
_entity.id
_entity.type
_entity.pdbx_description
1 polymer ?
#
loop_
_entity_poly.entity_id
_entity_poly.type
_entity_poly.pdbx_seq_one_letter_code
_entity_poly.pdbx_strand_id
1 'polypeptide(L)'
;MVDKTQRHRNHWTPWSVAEITFVEQHYGQLSAREIGERLGRSTNGVARIVQLSGLSRGVTPPWSEEELALLRTHYTEGIEYVMSLLPGRSRKAICQQASLAGLTGRSSWSLEDKSFLEKHYGNLPTKEIAARLGRSVSAVRAAVVKFGLGTWKNRPWTESELMLMQAHYSNGIDKLKALLPARTREAIFAQAGKMGLTEARLWLPDEDSLLRAIYPESGARGVKEKLPHRTIPAIKHRVTSLGLRSFKRKKRLSRVRHDGGG
;
A
#
# COMPACT_ATOMS: atom_id res chain seq x y z
N MET A 1 -49.11 14.40 24.24
CA MET A 1 -48.88 13.68 22.96
C MET A 1 -48.77 14.73 21.87
N VAL A 2 -47.57 15.00 21.36
CA VAL A 2 -47.36 16.01 20.31
C VAL A 2 -47.67 15.36 18.97
N ASP A 3 -48.68 15.90 18.31
CA ASP A 3 -49.24 15.48 17.04
C ASP A 3 -48.16 15.40 15.94
N LYS A 4 -47.95 14.20 15.39
CA LYS A 4 -46.92 13.90 14.38
C LYS A 4 -47.29 14.40 12.98
N THR A 5 -48.45 15.05 12.81
CA THR A 5 -48.96 15.47 11.49
C THR A 5 -48.57 16.90 11.09
N GLN A 6 -47.93 17.69 11.95
CA GLN A 6 -47.49 19.06 11.60
C GLN A 6 -46.05 19.16 11.04
N ARG A 7 -45.48 18.08 10.52
CA ARG A 7 -44.15 18.16 9.88
C ARG A 7 -44.28 18.72 8.47
N HIS A 8 -44.00 20.02 8.36
CA HIS A 8 -43.97 20.83 7.14
C HIS A 8 -45.36 21.15 6.57
N ARG A 9 -46.02 22.19 7.11
CA ARG A 9 -47.34 22.65 6.64
C ARG A 9 -47.38 23.00 5.14
N ASN A 10 -46.21 23.30 4.54
CA ASN A 10 -46.04 23.61 3.12
C ASN A 10 -45.44 22.44 2.31
N HIS A 11 -45.75 21.21 2.71
CA HIS A 11 -45.35 20.01 1.98
C HIS A 11 -46.13 19.91 0.66
N TRP A 12 -45.41 19.70 -0.45
CA TRP A 12 -45.93 19.65 -1.84
C TRP A 12 -46.48 20.95 -2.44
N THR A 13 -46.46 22.07 -1.72
CA THR A 13 -46.81 23.36 -2.32
C THR A 13 -45.65 23.89 -3.18
N PRO A 14 -45.92 24.60 -4.30
CA PRO A 14 -44.89 25.33 -5.03
C PRO A 14 -44.20 26.35 -4.12
N TRP A 15 -42.93 26.65 -4.37
CA TRP A 15 -42.21 27.71 -3.65
C TRP A 15 -42.68 29.08 -4.11
N SER A 16 -43.09 29.93 -3.17
CA SER A 16 -43.43 31.32 -3.48
C SER A 16 -42.18 32.19 -3.63
N VAL A 17 -42.30 33.29 -4.36
CA VAL A 17 -41.22 34.29 -4.48
C VAL A 17 -40.78 34.79 -3.11
N ALA A 18 -41.73 35.04 -2.19
CA ALA A 18 -41.41 35.47 -0.82
C ALA A 18 -40.61 34.43 -0.03
N GLU A 19 -40.93 33.13 -0.17
CA GLU A 19 -40.16 32.06 0.46
C GLU A 19 -38.74 31.96 -0.12
N ILE A 20 -38.57 32.12 -1.44
CA ILE A 20 -37.27 32.11 -2.10
C ILE A 20 -36.43 33.32 -1.65
N THR A 21 -37.00 34.52 -1.64
CA THR A 21 -36.35 35.74 -1.15
C THR A 21 -35.96 35.63 0.32
N PHE A 22 -36.80 35.00 1.15
CA PHE A 22 -36.48 34.76 2.55
C PHE A 22 -35.26 33.83 2.70
N VAL A 23 -35.19 32.76 1.90
CA VAL A 23 -34.00 31.90 1.84
C VAL A 23 -32.77 32.72 1.42
N GLU A 24 -32.87 33.52 0.37
CA GLU A 24 -31.75 34.31 -0.15
C GLU A 24 -31.17 35.31 0.85
N GLN A 25 -32.03 35.98 1.63
CA GLN A 25 -31.61 36.99 2.59
C GLN A 25 -31.01 36.40 3.88
N HIS A 26 -31.50 35.25 4.32
CA HIS A 26 -31.16 34.69 5.63
C HIS A 26 -30.19 33.50 5.55
N TYR A 27 -29.93 32.98 4.35
CA TYR A 27 -28.97 31.90 4.16
C TYR A 27 -27.54 32.38 4.44
N GLY A 28 -26.88 31.75 5.40
CA GLY A 28 -25.56 32.15 5.92
C GLY A 28 -25.60 32.80 7.31
N GLN A 29 -26.76 33.32 7.71
CA GLN A 29 -27.03 33.81 9.08
C GLN A 29 -27.83 32.78 9.90
N LEU A 30 -28.76 32.08 9.24
CA LEU A 30 -29.54 30.99 9.81
C LEU A 30 -29.16 29.66 9.15
N SER A 31 -29.25 28.57 9.91
CA SER A 31 -29.10 27.22 9.37
C SER A 31 -30.26 26.87 8.44
N ALA A 32 -30.02 25.98 7.48
CA ALA A 32 -31.07 25.47 6.58
C ALA A 32 -32.24 24.80 7.33
N ARG A 33 -32.01 24.35 8.57
CA ARG A 33 -33.04 23.82 9.47
C ARG A 33 -33.92 24.92 10.04
N GLU A 34 -33.33 25.99 10.58
CA GLU A 34 -34.09 27.12 11.13
C GLU A 34 -34.90 27.83 10.05
N ILE A 35 -34.34 27.96 8.84
CA ILE A 35 -35.05 28.48 7.68
C ILE A 35 -36.24 27.56 7.33
N GLY A 36 -36.03 26.24 7.33
CA GLY A 36 -37.09 25.26 7.09
C GLY A 36 -38.21 25.30 8.13
N GLU A 37 -37.87 25.44 9.41
CA GLU A 37 -38.83 25.56 10.51
C GLU A 37 -39.67 26.83 10.37
N ARG A 38 -39.06 27.98 10.06
CA ARG A 38 -39.77 29.26 9.86
C ARG A 38 -40.68 29.26 8.64
N LEU A 39 -40.27 28.59 7.55
CA LEU A 39 -41.06 28.50 6.32
C LEU A 39 -42.04 27.32 6.31
N GLY A 40 -42.03 26.46 7.34
CA GLY A 40 -42.82 25.23 7.32
C GLY A 40 -42.42 24.26 6.20
N ARG A 41 -41.14 24.27 5.79
CA ARG A 41 -40.54 23.48 4.71
C ARG A 41 -39.49 22.51 5.26
N SER A 42 -39.16 21.48 4.49
CA SER A 42 -38.08 20.56 4.87
C SER A 42 -36.70 21.17 4.67
N THR A 43 -35.73 20.74 5.47
CA THR A 43 -34.30 21.10 5.31
C THR A 43 -33.79 20.82 3.90
N ASN A 44 -34.19 19.69 3.32
CA ASN A 44 -33.86 19.31 1.94
C ASN A 44 -34.52 20.23 0.90
N GLY A 45 -35.72 20.74 1.19
CA GLY A 45 -36.38 21.73 0.35
C GLY A 45 -35.61 23.04 0.30
N VAL A 46 -35.20 23.55 1.47
CA VAL A 46 -34.37 24.76 1.59
C VAL A 46 -33.03 24.56 0.87
N ALA A 47 -32.35 23.42 1.08
CA ALA A 47 -31.09 23.10 0.42
C ALA A 47 -31.20 23.11 -1.13
N ARG A 48 -32.34 22.67 -1.67
CA ARG A 48 -32.60 22.69 -3.12
C ARG A 48 -32.81 24.10 -3.65
N ILE A 49 -33.48 24.98 -2.91
CA ILE A 49 -33.62 26.40 -3.29
C ILE A 49 -32.27 27.11 -3.27
N VAL A 50 -31.45 26.88 -2.25
CA VAL A 50 -30.08 27.40 -2.17
C VAL A 50 -29.24 26.99 -3.39
N GLN A 51 -29.39 25.75 -3.84
CA GLN A 51 -28.72 25.25 -5.05
C GLN A 51 -29.22 25.91 -6.33
N LEU A 52 -30.53 26.06 -6.47
CA LEU A 52 -31.16 26.67 -7.64
C LEU A 52 -30.92 28.19 -7.71
N SER A 53 -30.88 28.88 -6.56
CA SER A 53 -30.53 30.31 -6.44
C SER A 53 -29.02 30.56 -6.54
N GLY A 54 -28.19 29.54 -6.78
CA GLY A 54 -26.74 29.70 -6.97
C GLY A 54 -25.95 30.01 -5.69
N LEU A 55 -26.62 30.11 -4.54
CA LEU A 55 -26.02 30.34 -3.21
C LEU A 55 -25.16 29.16 -2.73
N SER A 56 -25.28 27.99 -3.36
CA SER A 56 -24.42 26.83 -3.10
C SER A 56 -22.97 27.02 -3.55
N ARG A 57 -22.67 28.03 -4.37
CA ARG A 57 -21.28 28.34 -4.75
C ARG A 57 -20.61 29.19 -3.68
N GLY A 58 -20.12 28.52 -2.64
CA GLY A 58 -18.84 28.89 -2.03
C GLY A 58 -18.85 29.87 -0.86
N VAL A 59 -19.87 29.87 0.01
CA VAL A 59 -19.70 30.44 1.36
C VAL A 59 -20.11 29.40 2.39
N THR A 60 -19.17 28.52 2.75
CA THR A 60 -19.22 27.94 4.10
C THR A 60 -19.24 29.11 5.08
N PRO A 61 -20.20 29.19 6.01
CA PRO A 61 -20.24 30.26 7.00
C PRO A 61 -18.86 30.37 7.68
N PRO A 62 -18.34 31.59 7.91
CA PRO A 62 -17.09 31.78 8.63
C PRO A 62 -17.16 31.09 9.99
N TRP A 63 -16.02 30.63 10.51
CA TRP A 63 -15.95 30.03 11.84
C TRP A 63 -16.11 31.12 12.89
N SER A 64 -17.03 30.95 13.84
CA SER A 64 -17.15 31.87 14.96
C SER A 64 -16.03 31.64 15.98
N GLU A 65 -15.76 32.65 16.81
CA GLU A 65 -14.75 32.53 17.86
C GLU A 65 -15.12 31.43 18.88
N GLU A 66 -16.42 31.26 19.16
CA GLU A 66 -16.95 30.20 20.01
C GLU A 66 -16.69 28.80 19.41
N GLU A 67 -16.92 28.62 18.11
CA GLU A 67 -16.64 27.36 17.42
C GLU A 67 -15.13 27.05 17.41
N LEU A 68 -14.28 28.08 17.24
CA LEU A 68 -12.82 27.94 17.30
C LEU A 68 -12.34 27.59 18.72
N ALA A 69 -12.94 28.18 19.75
CA ALA A 69 -12.64 27.87 21.15
C ALA A 69 -13.01 26.42 21.49
N LEU A 70 -14.19 25.95 21.07
CA LEU A 70 -14.60 24.55 21.23
C LEU A 70 -13.64 23.58 20.53
N LEU A 71 -13.20 23.92 19.33
CA LEU A 71 -12.15 23.18 18.61
C LEU A 71 -10.85 23.13 19.40
N ARG A 72 -10.31 24.27 19.85
CA ARG A 72 -9.03 24.32 20.58
C ARG A 72 -9.06 23.51 21.87
N THR A 73 -10.18 23.53 22.58
CA THR A 73 -10.32 22.89 23.89
C THR A 73 -10.63 21.39 23.79
N HIS A 74 -11.53 20.99 22.90
CA HIS A 74 -12.10 19.64 22.91
C HIS A 74 -11.64 18.72 21.77
N TYR A 75 -10.76 19.19 20.88
CA TYR A 75 -10.30 18.35 19.76
C TYR A 75 -9.50 17.12 20.21
N THR A 76 -8.85 17.18 21.36
CA THR A 76 -8.14 16.05 21.98
C THR A 76 -9.07 14.95 22.48
N GLU A 77 -10.32 15.28 22.81
CA GLU A 77 -11.36 14.32 23.24
C GLU A 77 -11.93 13.50 22.07
N GLY A 78 -11.58 13.88 20.84
CA GLY A 78 -11.87 13.12 19.62
C GLY A 78 -12.93 13.75 18.73
N ILE A 79 -12.87 13.37 17.45
CA ILE A 79 -13.68 14.00 16.40
C ILE A 79 -15.19 13.80 16.59
N GLU A 80 -15.62 12.66 17.12
CA GLU A 80 -17.04 12.37 17.37
C GLU A 80 -17.61 13.28 18.46
N TYR A 81 -16.82 13.56 19.50
CA TYR A 81 -17.21 14.47 20.57
C TYR A 81 -17.32 15.91 20.06
N VAL A 82 -16.33 16.39 19.30
CA VAL A 82 -16.37 17.71 18.67
C VAL A 82 -17.54 17.86 17.70
N MET A 83 -17.89 16.79 16.97
CA MET A 83 -19.07 16.78 16.08
C MET A 83 -20.39 16.95 16.85
N SER A 84 -20.47 16.46 18.09
CA SER A 84 -21.63 16.66 18.96
C SER A 84 -21.78 18.11 19.43
N LEU A 85 -20.65 18.82 19.60
CA LEU A 85 -20.59 20.21 20.05
C LEU A 85 -20.78 21.23 18.92
N LEU A 86 -20.63 20.80 17.65
CA LEU A 86 -20.73 21.65 16.46
C LEU A 86 -21.83 21.16 15.48
N PRO A 87 -23.11 21.11 15.92
CA PRO A 87 -24.21 20.66 15.08
C PRO A 87 -24.44 21.64 13.92
N GLY A 88 -23.89 21.30 12.75
CA GLY A 88 -23.94 22.17 11.55
C GLY A 88 -22.64 22.18 10.77
N ARG A 89 -21.52 21.81 11.40
CA ARG A 89 -20.24 21.59 10.72
C ARG A 89 -20.12 20.13 10.29
N SER A 90 -19.82 19.92 9.01
CA SER A 90 -19.51 18.56 8.54
C SER A 90 -18.19 18.07 9.14
N ARG A 91 -18.06 16.75 9.33
CA ARG A 91 -16.79 16.12 9.75
C ARG A 91 -15.58 16.61 8.93
N LYS A 92 -15.77 16.76 7.62
CA LYS A 92 -14.73 17.28 6.70
C LYS A 92 -14.36 18.73 7.03
N ALA A 93 -15.34 19.60 7.29
CA ALA A 93 -15.10 20.99 7.67
C ALA A 93 -14.36 21.09 9.01
N ILE A 94 -14.75 20.29 10.01
CA ILE A 94 -14.10 20.24 11.32
C ILE A 94 -12.63 19.77 11.18
N CYS A 95 -12.38 18.68 10.45
CA CYS A 95 -11.01 18.22 10.21
C CYS A 95 -10.16 19.24 9.43
N GLN A 96 -10.74 19.93 8.46
CA GLN A 96 -10.05 20.98 7.70
C GLN A 96 -9.67 22.14 8.62
N GLN A 97 -10.61 22.62 9.44
CA GLN A 97 -10.33 23.74 10.33
C GLN A 97 -9.37 23.35 11.46
N ALA A 98 -9.51 22.16 12.03
CA ALA A 98 -8.54 21.63 12.98
C ALA A 98 -7.12 21.52 12.36
N SER A 99 -7.01 21.21 11.06
CA SER A 99 -5.71 21.21 10.38
C SER A 99 -5.15 22.62 10.18
N LEU A 100 -5.99 23.60 9.87
CA LEU A 100 -5.59 25.00 9.72
C LEU A 100 -5.19 25.61 11.07
N ALA A 101 -5.89 25.24 12.15
CA ALA A 101 -5.61 25.65 13.52
C ALA A 101 -4.45 24.85 14.18
N GLY A 102 -3.85 23.89 13.49
CA GLY A 102 -2.74 23.07 14.02
C GLY A 102 -3.15 22.06 15.10
N LEU A 103 -4.45 21.84 15.29
CA LEU A 103 -5.03 20.94 16.31
C LEU A 103 -5.08 19.49 15.85
N THR A 104 -5.14 19.25 14.54
CA THR A 104 -4.90 17.90 14.02
C THR A 104 -3.51 17.50 14.43
N GLY A 105 -3.38 16.37 15.13
CA GLY A 105 -2.12 15.69 15.37
C GLY A 105 -1.45 15.25 14.07
N ARG A 106 -1.02 16.20 13.23
CA ARG A 106 0.27 16.12 12.56
C ARG A 106 1.30 16.24 13.68
N SER A 107 1.39 15.19 14.50
CA SER A 107 2.40 15.06 15.52
C SER A 107 3.72 15.41 14.83
N SER A 108 4.32 16.53 15.24
CA SER A 108 5.65 16.90 14.78
C SER A 108 6.53 15.72 15.11
N TRP A 109 7.06 15.07 14.08
CA TRP A 109 8.03 14.00 14.26
C TRP A 109 9.16 14.56 15.14
N SER A 110 9.31 14.01 16.34
CA SER A 110 10.32 14.49 17.28
C SER A 110 11.72 14.11 16.79
N LEU A 111 12.75 14.70 17.40
CA LEU A 111 14.13 14.29 17.13
C LEU A 111 14.36 12.82 17.50
N GLU A 112 13.70 12.34 18.56
CA GLU A 112 13.70 10.94 18.98
C GLU A 112 13.01 10.06 17.94
N ASP A 113 11.85 10.46 17.40
CA ASP A 113 11.19 9.71 16.34
C ASP A 113 12.07 9.61 15.08
N LYS A 114 12.74 10.72 14.72
CA LYS A 114 13.66 10.76 13.57
C LYS A 114 14.85 9.83 13.81
N SER A 115 15.50 9.93 14.98
CA SER A 115 16.62 9.06 15.37
C SER A 115 16.21 7.59 15.41
N PHE A 116 15.01 7.31 15.91
CA PHE A 116 14.43 5.97 15.91
C PHE A 116 14.24 5.44 14.48
N LEU A 117 13.69 6.25 13.58
CA LEU A 117 13.56 5.89 12.17
C LEU A 117 14.95 5.68 11.52
N GLU A 118 15.92 6.56 11.74
CA GLU A 118 17.29 6.42 11.23
C GLU A 118 17.92 5.09 11.63
N LYS A 119 17.71 4.67 12.88
CA LYS A 119 18.28 3.43 13.44
C LYS A 119 17.53 2.17 13.01
N HIS A 120 16.20 2.23 12.92
CA HIS A 120 15.36 1.03 12.81
C HIS A 120 14.73 0.83 11.43
N TYR A 121 14.63 1.87 10.61
CA TYR A 121 14.01 1.76 9.29
C TYR A 121 14.89 0.93 8.35
N GLY A 122 14.38 -0.23 7.92
CA GLY A 122 15.12 -1.25 7.16
C GLY A 122 15.57 -2.44 8.02
N ASN A 123 15.76 -2.26 9.32
CA ASN A 123 16.10 -3.35 10.25
C ASN A 123 14.86 -4.02 10.83
N LEU A 124 13.79 -3.25 11.07
CA LEU A 124 12.51 -3.75 11.56
C LEU A 124 11.42 -3.68 10.48
N PRO A 125 10.41 -4.57 10.51
CA PRO A 125 9.23 -4.44 9.69
C PRO A 125 8.55 -3.08 9.91
N THR A 126 8.15 -2.39 8.84
CA THR A 126 7.52 -1.05 8.95
C THR A 126 6.27 -1.07 9.83
N LYS A 127 5.54 -2.20 9.88
CA LYS A 127 4.38 -2.39 10.77
C LYS A 127 4.76 -2.34 12.24
N GLU A 128 5.91 -2.89 12.61
CA GLU A 128 6.40 -2.89 13.98
C GLU A 128 6.91 -1.51 14.39
N ILE A 129 7.62 -0.83 13.48
CA ILE A 129 8.03 0.58 13.66
C ILE A 129 6.80 1.46 13.89
N ALA A 130 5.76 1.27 13.09
CA ALA A 130 4.50 2.01 13.21
C ALA A 130 3.84 1.79 14.59
N ALA A 131 3.77 0.54 15.05
CA ALA A 131 3.24 0.21 16.37
C ALA A 131 4.04 0.87 17.51
N ARG A 132 5.38 0.80 17.46
CA ARG A 132 6.26 1.38 18.50
C ARG A 132 6.19 2.91 18.56
N LEU A 133 5.98 3.56 17.42
CA LEU A 133 5.83 5.01 17.33
C LEU A 133 4.38 5.49 17.53
N GLY A 134 3.43 4.56 17.79
CA GLY A 134 2.01 4.89 17.90
C GLY A 134 1.43 5.53 16.63
N ARG A 135 1.98 5.22 15.45
CA ARG A 135 1.61 5.83 14.17
C ARG A 135 1.10 4.80 13.17
N SER A 136 0.47 5.27 12.10
CA SER A 136 0.09 4.39 10.98
C SER A 136 1.30 4.05 10.11
N VAL A 137 1.26 2.89 9.44
CA VAL A 137 2.30 2.48 8.47
C VAL A 137 2.48 3.53 7.37
N SER A 138 1.39 4.15 6.93
CA SER A 138 1.40 5.22 5.92
C SER A 138 2.13 6.48 6.43
N ALA A 139 1.91 6.85 7.70
CA ALA A 139 2.59 7.98 8.32
C ALA A 139 4.10 7.74 8.44
N VAL A 140 4.52 6.53 8.84
CA VAL A 140 5.94 6.14 8.88
C VAL A 140 6.58 6.24 7.49
N ARG A 141 5.94 5.71 6.45
CA ARG A 141 6.45 5.79 5.07
C ARG A 141 6.59 7.22 4.59
N ALA A 142 5.61 8.08 4.88
CA ALA A 142 5.67 9.49 4.53
C ALA A 142 6.81 10.21 5.26
N ALA A 143 7.04 9.88 6.54
CA ALA A 143 8.12 10.47 7.34
C ALA A 143 9.50 10.09 6.87
N VAL A 144 9.69 8.84 6.48
CA VAL A 144 10.95 8.35 5.89
C VAL A 144 11.29 9.13 4.62
N VAL A 145 10.31 9.38 3.76
CA VAL A 145 10.50 10.22 2.57
C VAL A 145 10.83 11.65 2.97
N LYS A 146 10.08 12.22 3.93
CA LYS A 146 10.32 13.57 4.47
C LYS A 146 11.74 13.74 5.05
N PHE A 147 12.27 12.70 5.69
CA PHE A 147 13.59 12.70 6.31
C PHE A 147 14.72 12.21 5.41
N GLY A 148 14.43 11.85 4.14
CA GLY A 148 15.44 11.36 3.22
C GLY A 148 16.05 10.00 3.60
N LEU A 149 15.38 9.20 4.44
CA LEU A 149 15.89 7.91 4.95
C LEU A 149 15.84 6.76 3.93
N GLY A 150 15.53 7.08 2.66
CA GLY A 150 15.51 6.12 1.57
C GLY A 150 14.38 5.11 1.64
N THR A 151 14.32 4.21 0.66
CA THR A 151 13.34 3.12 0.67
C THR A 151 13.96 1.89 1.33
N TRP A 152 13.12 1.02 1.92
CA TRP A 152 13.56 -0.28 2.46
C TRP A 152 14.36 -1.10 1.43
N LYS A 153 14.11 -0.88 0.14
CA LYS A 153 14.81 -1.54 -0.98
C LYS A 153 16.31 -1.17 -1.06
N ASN A 154 16.71 -0.06 -0.44
CA ASN A 154 18.08 0.48 -0.47
C ASN A 154 18.83 0.28 0.85
N ARG A 155 18.35 -0.57 1.77
CA ARG A 155 19.07 -0.88 3.01
C ARG A 155 20.50 -1.36 2.68
N PRO A 156 21.57 -0.73 3.21
CA PRO A 156 22.95 -1.16 3.01
C PRO A 156 23.16 -2.59 3.49
N TRP A 157 24.00 -3.37 2.81
CA TRP A 157 24.37 -4.72 3.25
C TRP A 157 25.34 -4.65 4.42
N THR A 158 25.06 -5.38 5.50
CA THR A 158 26.00 -5.46 6.63
C THR A 158 27.11 -6.46 6.32
N GLU A 159 28.26 -6.30 6.97
CA GLU A 159 29.40 -7.22 6.82
C GLU A 159 29.02 -8.67 7.15
N SER A 160 28.22 -8.88 8.19
CA SER A 160 27.68 -10.20 8.55
C SER A 160 26.78 -10.79 7.45
N GLU A 161 25.94 -9.97 6.81
CA GLU A 161 25.10 -10.43 5.69
C GLU A 161 25.98 -10.81 4.48
N LEU A 162 27.03 -10.03 4.20
CA LEU A 162 27.98 -10.31 3.11
C LEU A 162 28.76 -11.60 3.37
N MET A 163 29.23 -11.84 4.60
CA MET A 163 29.89 -13.09 4.98
C MET A 163 28.97 -14.31 4.80
N LEU A 164 27.70 -14.20 5.22
CA LEU A 164 26.71 -15.26 5.00
C LEU A 164 26.46 -15.51 3.52
N MET A 165 26.43 -14.46 2.70
CA MET A 165 26.36 -14.62 1.24
C MET A 165 27.58 -15.36 0.70
N GLN A 166 28.80 -14.96 1.08
CA GLN A 166 30.03 -15.62 0.63
C GLN A 166 30.04 -17.12 0.98
N ALA A 167 29.64 -17.46 2.20
CA ALA A 167 29.71 -18.83 2.72
C ALA A 167 28.58 -19.75 2.23
N HIS A 168 27.40 -19.20 1.92
CA HIS A 168 26.19 -20.02 1.73
C HIS A 168 25.44 -19.78 0.42
N TYR A 169 25.89 -18.87 -0.45
CA TYR A 169 25.22 -18.64 -1.73
C TYR A 169 25.22 -19.90 -2.64
N SER A 170 26.32 -20.67 -2.65
CA SER A 170 26.45 -21.94 -3.37
C SER A 170 25.45 -23.02 -2.90
N ASN A 171 24.99 -22.93 -1.65
CA ASN A 171 24.05 -23.88 -1.05
C ASN A 171 22.59 -23.63 -1.46
N GLY A 172 22.33 -22.56 -2.22
CA GLY A 172 21.04 -22.23 -2.79
C GLY A 172 20.33 -21.06 -2.08
N ILE A 173 19.57 -20.30 -2.87
CA ILE A 173 18.90 -19.07 -2.45
C ILE A 173 17.87 -19.31 -1.33
N ASP A 174 17.21 -20.47 -1.29
CA ASP A 174 16.18 -20.73 -0.28
C ASP A 174 16.76 -20.87 1.13
N LYS A 175 17.90 -21.55 1.28
CA LYS A 175 18.63 -21.62 2.56
C LYS A 175 19.14 -20.24 2.97
N LEU A 176 19.71 -19.50 2.02
CA LEU A 176 20.20 -18.16 2.26
C LEU A 176 19.07 -17.18 2.63
N LYS A 177 17.87 -17.37 2.06
CA LYS A 177 16.68 -16.59 2.39
C LYS A 177 16.19 -16.84 3.83
N ALA A 178 16.36 -18.06 4.34
CA ALA A 178 16.08 -18.37 5.75
C ALA A 178 17.08 -17.68 6.69
N LEU A 179 18.35 -17.59 6.30
CA LEU A 179 19.41 -16.88 7.04
C LEU A 179 19.30 -15.36 6.92
N LEU A 180 18.71 -14.85 5.84
CA LEU A 180 18.51 -13.43 5.54
C LEU A 180 17.00 -13.09 5.44
N PRO A 181 16.23 -13.19 6.55
CA PRO A 181 14.78 -13.00 6.52
C PRO A 181 14.40 -11.57 6.12
N ALA A 182 15.27 -10.60 6.40
CA ALA A 182 15.08 -9.19 6.03
C ALA A 182 15.48 -8.85 4.58
N ARG A 183 15.93 -9.80 3.75
CA ARG A 183 16.31 -9.54 2.35
C ARG A 183 15.40 -10.28 1.39
N THR A 184 14.91 -9.63 0.34
CA THR A 184 14.12 -10.37 -0.68
C THR A 184 15.04 -11.26 -1.52
N ARG A 185 14.46 -12.25 -2.22
CA ARG A 185 15.22 -13.11 -3.13
C ARG A 185 15.92 -12.29 -4.22
N GLU A 186 15.26 -11.25 -4.71
CA GLU A 186 15.75 -10.34 -5.74
C GLU A 186 16.93 -9.50 -5.22
N ALA A 187 16.85 -9.01 -3.97
CA ALA A 187 17.94 -8.27 -3.34
C ALA A 187 19.18 -9.15 -3.16
N ILE A 188 19.00 -10.36 -2.62
CA ILE A 188 20.07 -11.37 -2.49
C ILE A 188 20.70 -11.66 -3.85
N PHE A 189 19.85 -11.81 -4.87
CA PHE A 189 20.30 -12.08 -6.21
C PHE A 189 21.15 -10.93 -6.81
N ALA A 190 20.65 -9.70 -6.72
CA ALA A 190 21.35 -8.52 -7.22
C ALA A 190 22.70 -8.31 -6.51
N GLN A 191 22.73 -8.51 -5.19
CA GLN A 191 23.96 -8.36 -4.42
C GLN A 191 24.98 -9.46 -4.75
N ALA A 192 24.54 -10.70 -4.97
CA ALA A 192 25.43 -11.77 -5.37
C ALA A 192 26.07 -11.50 -6.73
N GLY A 193 25.34 -10.83 -7.64
CA GLY A 193 25.88 -10.34 -8.90
C GLY A 193 27.02 -9.34 -8.68
N LYS A 194 26.81 -8.35 -7.79
CA LYS A 194 27.84 -7.37 -7.43
C LYS A 194 29.07 -7.98 -6.76
N MET A 195 28.89 -9.06 -6.00
CA MET A 195 29.96 -9.78 -5.31
C MET A 195 30.65 -10.85 -6.20
N GLY A 196 30.24 -11.01 -7.46
CA GLY A 196 30.78 -12.07 -8.33
C GLY A 196 30.33 -13.50 -7.96
N LEU A 197 29.50 -13.68 -6.94
CA LEU A 197 29.00 -15.00 -6.49
C LEU A 197 28.04 -15.66 -7.51
N THR A 198 27.72 -14.95 -8.59
CA THR A 198 26.83 -15.42 -9.66
C THR A 198 27.54 -16.23 -10.75
N GLU A 199 28.85 -16.53 -10.62
CA GLU A 199 29.56 -17.43 -11.55
C GLU A 199 28.84 -18.78 -11.74
N ALA A 200 28.07 -19.22 -10.74
CA ALA A 200 27.10 -20.32 -10.84
C ALA A 200 25.97 -20.12 -11.90
N ARG A 201 25.98 -19.05 -12.70
CA ARG A 201 25.10 -18.81 -13.86
C ARG A 201 25.79 -18.98 -15.20
N LEU A 202 27.10 -18.72 -15.28
CA LEU A 202 27.88 -18.94 -16.50
C LEU A 202 28.18 -20.43 -16.58
N TRP A 203 27.86 -21.07 -17.70
CA TRP A 203 28.26 -22.45 -17.93
C TRP A 203 29.71 -22.46 -18.37
N LEU A 204 30.57 -23.09 -17.57
CA LEU A 204 31.99 -23.19 -17.88
C LEU A 204 32.19 -24.17 -19.06
N PRO A 205 33.25 -24.00 -19.87
CA PRO A 205 33.58 -24.92 -20.95
C PRO A 205 33.68 -26.39 -20.48
N ASP A 206 34.19 -26.62 -19.27
CA ASP A 206 34.28 -27.95 -18.66
C ASP A 206 32.91 -28.53 -18.32
N GLU A 207 31.98 -27.70 -17.82
CA GLU A 207 30.62 -28.12 -17.52
C GLU A 207 29.84 -28.45 -18.81
N ASP A 208 30.04 -27.70 -19.88
CA ASP A 208 29.48 -27.99 -21.21
C ASP A 208 30.05 -29.29 -21.79
N SER A 209 31.36 -29.54 -21.60
CA SER A 209 32.01 -30.79 -22.00
C SER A 209 31.43 -31.98 -21.23
N LEU A 210 31.23 -31.81 -19.93
CA LEU A 210 30.59 -32.80 -19.07
C LEU A 210 29.13 -33.06 -19.45
N LEU A 211 28.37 -32.01 -19.78
CA LEU A 211 27.01 -32.11 -20.31
C LEU A 211 26.97 -32.94 -21.60
N ARG A 212 27.88 -32.69 -22.55
CA ARG A 212 27.98 -33.43 -23.81
C ARG A 212 28.28 -34.91 -23.58
N ALA A 213 29.14 -35.24 -22.61
CA ALA A 213 29.52 -36.61 -22.28
C ALA A 213 28.40 -37.38 -21.56
N ILE A 214 27.78 -36.77 -20.54
CA ILE A 214 26.93 -37.50 -19.58
C ILE A 214 25.45 -37.44 -19.94
N TYR A 215 24.98 -36.31 -20.49
CA TYR A 215 23.55 -36.12 -20.74
C TYR A 215 22.95 -37.13 -21.72
N PRO A 216 23.62 -37.53 -22.83
CA PRO A 216 23.05 -38.49 -23.77
C PRO A 216 22.68 -39.82 -23.11
N GLU A 217 23.52 -40.33 -22.20
CA GLU A 217 23.36 -41.64 -21.57
C GLU A 217 22.53 -41.57 -20.27
N SER A 218 22.90 -40.68 -19.35
CA SER A 218 22.35 -40.65 -17.98
C SER A 218 21.28 -39.57 -17.78
N GLY A 219 21.07 -38.72 -18.78
CA GLY A 219 20.07 -37.65 -18.76
C GLY A 219 20.30 -36.62 -17.66
N ALA A 220 19.28 -35.79 -17.38
CA ALA A 220 19.41 -34.68 -16.42
C ALA A 220 19.72 -35.13 -14.98
N ARG A 221 19.37 -36.37 -14.59
CA ARG A 221 19.69 -36.90 -13.25
C ARG A 221 21.17 -37.27 -13.11
N GLY A 222 21.76 -37.95 -14.09
CA GLY A 222 23.20 -38.24 -14.05
C GLY A 222 24.07 -36.98 -14.12
N VAL A 223 23.64 -35.96 -14.88
CA VAL A 223 24.34 -34.65 -14.87
C VAL A 223 24.22 -33.97 -13.50
N LYS A 224 23.07 -34.09 -12.80
CA LYS A 224 22.88 -33.52 -11.46
C LYS A 224 23.77 -34.17 -10.41
N GLU A 225 24.08 -35.46 -10.53
CA GLU A 225 25.01 -36.16 -9.63
C GLU A 225 26.45 -35.63 -9.78
N LYS A 226 26.85 -35.26 -10.99
CA LYS A 226 28.20 -34.72 -11.27
C LYS A 226 28.31 -33.21 -11.13
N LEU A 227 27.21 -32.48 -11.30
CA LEU A 227 27.10 -31.04 -11.05
C LEU A 227 26.06 -30.78 -9.94
N PRO A 228 26.38 -31.12 -8.67
CA PRO A 228 25.43 -31.02 -7.56
C PRO A 228 25.01 -29.58 -7.27
N HIS A 229 25.81 -28.58 -7.66
CA HIS A 229 25.49 -27.15 -7.58
C HIS A 229 24.50 -26.69 -8.66
N ARG A 230 24.31 -27.43 -9.76
CA ARG A 230 23.37 -27.06 -10.84
C ARG A 230 21.99 -27.64 -10.58
N THR A 231 20.93 -26.88 -10.86
CA THR A 231 19.55 -27.38 -10.72
C THR A 231 19.14 -28.18 -11.96
N ILE A 232 18.23 -29.16 -11.80
CA ILE A 232 17.70 -29.93 -12.93
C ILE A 232 17.06 -29.01 -14.01
N PRO A 233 16.29 -27.96 -13.66
CA PRO A 233 15.81 -26.98 -14.63
C PRO A 233 16.93 -26.27 -15.39
N ALA A 234 17.99 -25.82 -14.70
CA ALA A 234 19.13 -25.17 -15.35
C ALA A 234 19.85 -26.11 -16.31
N ILE A 235 20.04 -27.37 -15.92
CA ILE A 235 20.62 -28.43 -16.77
C ILE A 235 19.77 -28.63 -18.03
N LYS A 236 18.45 -28.81 -17.89
CA LYS A 236 17.56 -28.98 -19.06
C LYS A 236 17.57 -27.78 -19.99
N HIS A 237 17.61 -26.57 -19.44
CA HIS A 237 17.70 -25.34 -20.21
C HIS A 237 19.02 -25.28 -21.01
N ARG A 238 20.16 -25.58 -20.37
CA ARG A 238 21.46 -25.57 -21.05
C ARG A 238 21.57 -26.64 -22.12
N VAL A 239 21.13 -27.86 -21.82
CA VAL A 239 21.06 -28.97 -22.79
C VAL A 239 20.29 -28.55 -24.04
N THR A 240 19.16 -27.86 -23.86
CA THR A 240 18.34 -27.35 -24.97
C THR A 240 19.13 -26.35 -25.80
N SER A 241 19.84 -25.41 -25.17
CA SER A 241 20.70 -24.46 -25.88
C SER A 241 21.90 -25.10 -26.58
N LEU A 242 22.41 -26.24 -26.08
CA LEU A 242 23.49 -27.02 -26.71
C LEU A 242 22.98 -28.03 -27.75
N GLY A 243 21.66 -28.16 -27.94
CA GLY A 243 21.06 -29.10 -28.88
C GLY A 243 21.18 -30.58 -28.49
N LEU A 244 21.48 -30.89 -27.22
CA LEU A 244 21.72 -32.25 -26.76
C LEU A 244 20.43 -33.04 -26.58
N ARG A 245 20.47 -34.36 -26.88
CA ARG A 245 19.32 -35.28 -26.74
C ARG A 245 19.72 -36.53 -25.95
N SER A 246 18.81 -37.04 -25.13
CA SER A 246 19.01 -38.29 -24.39
C SER A 246 18.60 -39.52 -25.20
N PHE A 247 19.40 -40.60 -25.12
CA PHE A 247 19.17 -41.88 -25.78
C PHE A 247 17.91 -42.60 -25.29
N LYS A 248 17.43 -42.32 -24.06
CA LYS A 248 16.17 -42.90 -23.55
C LYS A 248 14.95 -42.52 -24.40
N ARG A 249 15.02 -41.45 -25.21
CA ARG A 249 13.95 -41.04 -26.13
C ARG A 249 13.91 -41.86 -27.43
N LYS A 250 15.00 -42.54 -27.83
CA LYS A 250 15.05 -43.39 -29.05
C LYS A 250 14.32 -44.72 -28.89
N LYS A 251 14.20 -45.27 -27.67
CA LYS A 251 13.54 -46.57 -27.42
C LYS A 251 12.01 -46.59 -27.60
N ARG A 252 11.36 -45.43 -27.76
CA ARG A 252 9.88 -45.34 -27.95
C ARG A 252 9.42 -45.34 -29.41
N LEU A 253 10.32 -45.20 -30.39
CA LEU A 253 9.96 -45.05 -31.80
C LEU A 253 10.26 -46.29 -32.68
N SER A 254 10.81 -47.37 -32.12
CA SER A 254 11.19 -48.57 -32.87
C SER A 254 10.33 -49.81 -32.56
N ARG A 255 9.07 -49.64 -32.13
CA ARG A 255 8.20 -50.78 -31.76
C ARG A 255 6.78 -50.75 -32.34
N VAL A 256 6.58 -50.15 -33.50
CA VAL A 256 5.35 -50.33 -34.30
C VAL A 256 5.71 -50.42 -35.78
N ARG A 257 5.76 -51.66 -36.28
CA ARG A 257 5.37 -52.13 -37.63
C ARG A 257 5.94 -53.53 -37.84
N HIS A 258 5.20 -54.53 -37.37
CA HIS A 258 5.07 -55.83 -38.04
C HIS A 258 3.80 -56.51 -37.51
N ASP A 259 2.76 -56.41 -38.31
CA ASP A 259 1.54 -57.23 -38.38
C ASP A 259 0.78 -56.62 -39.56
N GLY A 260 0.30 -57.31 -40.60
CA GLY A 260 0.28 -58.71 -40.99
C GLY A 260 -0.51 -58.72 -42.30
N GLY A 261 -0.04 -59.40 -43.33
CA GLY A 261 -0.68 -59.42 -44.65
C GLY A 261 -0.16 -60.58 -45.46
N GLY A 262 -0.91 -61.69 -45.43
CA GLY A 262 -0.65 -62.97 -46.06
C GLY A 262 -1.55 -64.02 -45.43
#